data_AF-A0A3A8L8X4-F1
#
_entry.id   AF-A0A3A8L8X4-F1
#
_cell.length_a   1.000
_cell.length_b   1.000
_cell.length_c   1.000
_cell.angle_alpha   90.00
_cell.angle_beta   90.00
_cell.angle_gamma   90.00
#
_symmetry.space_group_name_H-M   'P 1'
#
loop_
_entity.id
_entity.type
_entity.pdbx_description
1 polymer ?
#
loop_
_entity_poly.entity_id
_entity_poly.type
_entity_poly.pdbx_seq_one_letter_code
_entity_poly.pdbx_strand_id
1 'polypeptide(L)'
;MRPELPEDLRRLLRARSQGLVDRVERFLDDAPRRCTYVRTERVSARPLRPSWVHRMLGQRSAQPVLGILDSKFGGTPYAEEADLPWKGFRFLGQLHFARIQDLPPELPRHGLFALDMAVSGPASQAFRIRWYPDPSEARSRSLPLPLCVGRWEARMSFASGWSLPGGDTWEAPLRDEDAELQARWNDWAPEGFLQDEQGTGLHRLGGHRSGGLDEEDASRPPSGHAPDVQLWRINYDNPAGFHWGTNWVYVLIHPEDLAAGRLERAVVTSANA
;
A
#
# COMPACT_ATOMS: atom_id res chain seq x y z
N MET A 1 -20.67 -1.42 0.20
CA MET A 1 -20.95 -1.23 -1.24
C MET A 1 -20.94 -2.62 -1.84
N ARG A 2 -21.96 -3.02 -2.61
CA ARG A 2 -22.05 -4.38 -3.19
C ARG A 2 -21.73 -4.31 -4.69
N PRO A 3 -20.86 -5.18 -5.23
CA PRO A 3 -20.68 -5.34 -6.67
C PRO A 3 -21.96 -5.87 -7.33
N GLU A 4 -22.40 -5.22 -8.40
CA GLU A 4 -23.55 -5.71 -9.17
C GLU A 4 -23.10 -6.76 -10.19
N LEU A 5 -23.61 -7.98 -10.03
CA LEU A 5 -23.30 -9.07 -10.96
C LEU A 5 -23.89 -8.78 -12.35
N PRO A 6 -23.09 -8.82 -13.43
CA PRO A 6 -23.56 -8.69 -14.80
C PRO A 6 -24.64 -9.72 -15.15
N GLU A 7 -25.63 -9.35 -15.97
CA GLU A 7 -26.78 -10.23 -16.25
C GLU A 7 -26.38 -11.48 -17.05
N ASP A 8 -25.33 -11.40 -17.87
CA ASP A 8 -24.76 -12.55 -18.56
C ASP A 8 -24.14 -13.55 -17.59
N LEU A 9 -23.32 -13.09 -16.62
CA LEU A 9 -22.84 -13.92 -15.53
C LEU A 9 -24.00 -14.49 -14.70
N ARG A 10 -25.02 -13.68 -14.41
CA ARG A 10 -26.20 -14.12 -13.63
C ARG A 10 -26.90 -15.28 -14.32
N ARG A 11 -27.08 -15.18 -15.63
CA ARG A 11 -27.70 -16.21 -16.47
C ARG A 11 -26.85 -17.48 -16.52
N LEU A 12 -25.53 -17.37 -16.62
CA LEU A 12 -24.62 -18.51 -16.57
C LEU A 12 -24.71 -19.25 -15.22
N LEU A 13 -24.75 -18.52 -14.11
CA LEU A 13 -24.91 -19.10 -12.78
C LEU A 13 -26.26 -19.82 -12.63
N ARG A 14 -27.36 -19.15 -13.04
CA ARG A 14 -28.73 -19.72 -13.00
C ARG A 14 -28.87 -20.98 -13.84
N ALA A 15 -28.19 -21.06 -14.97
CA ALA A 15 -28.21 -22.24 -15.84
C ALA A 15 -27.61 -23.48 -15.17
N ARG A 16 -26.75 -23.30 -14.16
CA ARG A 16 -26.13 -24.38 -13.38
C ARG A 16 -26.99 -24.74 -12.17
N SER A 17 -27.25 -23.79 -11.28
CA SER A 17 -28.21 -23.97 -10.18
C SER A 17 -28.56 -22.65 -9.47
N GLN A 18 -29.71 -22.61 -8.81
CA GLN A 18 -30.05 -21.51 -7.91
C GLN A 18 -29.10 -21.45 -6.70
N GLY A 19 -28.68 -22.60 -6.18
CA GLY A 19 -27.76 -22.65 -5.03
C GLY A 19 -26.38 -22.01 -5.32
N LEU A 20 -25.92 -22.07 -6.56
CA LEU A 20 -24.69 -21.40 -7.00
C LEU A 20 -24.87 -19.88 -7.04
N VAL A 21 -26.01 -19.39 -7.53
CA VAL A 21 -26.36 -17.95 -7.49
C VAL A 21 -26.36 -17.46 -6.05
N ASP A 22 -27.05 -18.15 -5.15
CA ASP A 22 -27.14 -17.76 -3.73
C ASP A 22 -25.78 -17.79 -3.02
N ARG A 23 -24.87 -18.68 -3.44
CA ARG A 23 -23.47 -18.71 -2.95
C ARG A 23 -22.69 -17.49 -3.42
N VAL A 24 -22.74 -17.18 -4.72
CA VAL A 24 -22.04 -16.03 -5.30
C VAL A 24 -22.58 -14.72 -4.74
N GLU A 25 -23.89 -14.57 -4.61
CA GLU A 25 -24.48 -13.34 -4.09
C GLU A 25 -24.10 -13.10 -2.62
N ARG A 26 -24.12 -14.15 -1.77
CA ARG A 26 -23.60 -14.03 -0.40
C ARG A 26 -22.12 -13.67 -0.37
N PHE A 27 -21.31 -14.29 -1.21
CA PHE A 27 -19.91 -13.93 -1.32
C PHE A 27 -19.73 -12.45 -1.70
N LEU A 28 -20.48 -11.93 -2.67
CA LEU A 28 -20.40 -10.53 -3.08
C LEU A 28 -20.94 -9.54 -2.04
N ASP A 29 -21.83 -9.98 -1.15
CA ASP A 29 -22.29 -9.18 -0.01
C ASP A 29 -21.19 -9.05 1.07
N ASP A 30 -20.41 -10.11 1.29
CA ASP A 30 -19.38 -10.16 2.35
C ASP A 30 -17.96 -9.78 1.88
N ALA A 31 -17.66 -9.95 0.60
CA ALA A 31 -16.32 -9.76 0.04
C ALA A 31 -15.80 -8.31 0.13
N PRO A 32 -16.59 -7.25 -0.09
CA PRO A 32 -16.09 -5.87 -0.06
C PRO A 32 -15.42 -5.46 1.25
N ARG A 33 -14.17 -4.98 1.18
CA ARG A 33 -13.49 -4.31 2.30
C ARG A 33 -13.26 -2.84 2.02
N ARG A 34 -13.47 -1.98 3.04
CA ARG A 34 -13.14 -0.56 2.93
C ARG A 34 -11.62 -0.38 2.83
N CYS A 35 -11.21 0.56 2.00
CA CYS A 35 -9.83 0.97 1.86
C CYS A 35 -9.75 2.50 1.72
N THR A 36 -8.54 3.04 1.81
CA THR A 36 -8.26 4.42 1.41
C THR A 36 -7.31 4.39 0.22
N TYR A 37 -7.74 4.92 -0.91
CA TYR A 37 -6.84 5.17 -2.04
C TYR A 37 -5.94 6.37 -1.74
N VAL A 38 -4.66 6.24 -2.07
CA VAL A 38 -3.67 7.32 -1.92
C VAL A 38 -3.18 7.70 -3.31
N ARG A 39 -3.38 8.97 -3.66
CA ARG A 39 -2.79 9.60 -4.85
C ARG A 39 -1.68 10.52 -4.43
N THR A 40 -0.70 10.68 -5.31
CA THR A 40 0.45 11.53 -5.03
C THR A 40 0.58 12.64 -6.05
N GLU A 41 1.08 13.77 -5.59
CA GLU A 41 1.36 14.92 -6.42
C GLU A 41 2.73 15.48 -6.06
N ARG A 42 3.54 15.73 -7.10
CA ARG A 42 4.85 16.34 -6.95
C ARG A 42 4.71 17.79 -6.51
N VAL A 43 5.39 18.17 -5.44
CA VAL A 43 5.27 19.54 -4.88
C VAL A 43 6.28 20.53 -5.45
N SER A 44 7.26 20.06 -6.22
CA SER A 44 8.26 20.90 -6.88
C SER A 44 8.67 20.34 -8.23
N ALA A 45 8.78 21.20 -9.25
CA ALA A 45 9.32 20.81 -10.54
C ALA A 45 10.80 20.37 -10.46
N ARG A 46 11.55 20.90 -9.48
CA ARG A 46 12.96 20.56 -9.28
C ARG A 46 13.10 19.27 -8.46
N PRO A 47 14.05 18.38 -8.79
CA PRO A 47 14.26 17.16 -8.04
C PRO A 47 14.95 17.44 -6.70
N LEU A 48 14.68 16.61 -5.70
CA LEU A 48 15.42 16.57 -4.43
C LEU A 48 16.90 16.24 -4.69
N ARG A 49 17.18 15.49 -5.77
CA ARG A 49 18.53 15.25 -6.26
C ARG A 49 18.67 15.46 -7.77
N PRO A 50 19.41 16.48 -8.21
CA PRO A 50 19.75 16.62 -9.61
C PRO A 50 20.70 15.49 -10.04
N SER A 51 20.50 14.98 -11.25
CA SER A 51 21.46 14.07 -11.88
C SER A 51 22.79 14.78 -12.08
N TRP A 52 23.86 14.03 -12.35
CA TRP A 52 25.18 14.61 -12.61
C TRP A 52 25.15 15.65 -13.74
N VAL A 53 24.42 15.35 -14.83
CA VAL A 53 24.22 16.30 -15.95
C VAL A 53 23.52 17.59 -15.47
N HIS A 54 22.48 17.48 -14.64
CA HIS A 54 21.79 18.67 -14.12
C HIS A 54 22.68 19.51 -13.20
N ARG A 55 23.56 18.86 -12.42
CA ARG A 55 24.56 19.57 -11.59
C ARG A 55 25.57 20.33 -12.46
N MET A 56 26.01 19.75 -13.58
CA MET A 56 26.90 20.44 -14.53
C MET A 56 26.23 21.66 -15.17
N LEU A 57 24.93 21.60 -15.42
CA LEU A 57 24.13 22.73 -15.93
C LEU A 57 23.76 23.77 -14.84
N GLY A 58 24.38 23.71 -13.66
CA GLY A 58 24.15 24.67 -12.57
C GLY A 58 22.78 24.56 -11.89
N GLN A 59 22.01 23.50 -12.16
CA GLN A 59 20.69 23.35 -11.56
C GLN A 59 20.78 22.93 -10.09
N ARG A 60 20.15 23.73 -9.22
CA ARG A 60 20.07 23.46 -7.78
C ARG A 60 18.99 22.42 -7.47
N SER A 61 19.22 21.60 -6.44
CA SER A 61 18.20 20.72 -5.87
C SER A 61 17.03 21.52 -5.31
N ALA A 62 15.84 20.92 -5.32
CA ALA A 62 14.74 21.39 -4.50
C ALA A 62 15.09 21.21 -3.02
N GLN A 63 14.68 22.18 -2.19
CA GLN A 63 14.56 21.98 -0.76
C GLN A 63 13.21 21.31 -0.48
N PRO A 64 13.12 20.40 0.50
CA PRO A 64 11.83 19.88 0.96
C PRO A 64 10.92 21.02 1.42
N VAL A 65 9.64 20.96 1.05
CA VAL A 65 8.63 21.98 1.37
C VAL A 65 7.48 21.42 2.20
N LEU A 66 7.28 20.09 2.23
CA LEU A 66 6.26 19.50 3.08
C LEU A 66 6.74 19.42 4.53
N GLY A 67 5.83 19.69 5.46
CA GLY A 67 6.08 19.65 6.89
C GLY A 67 6.52 18.27 7.35
N ILE A 68 7.21 18.22 8.48
CA ILE A 68 7.74 16.97 9.06
C ILE A 68 6.64 15.99 9.50
N LEU A 69 5.41 16.48 9.72
CA LEU A 69 4.25 15.66 10.08
C LEU A 69 3.29 15.41 8.92
N ASP A 70 3.65 15.79 7.68
CA ASP A 70 2.83 15.51 6.51
C ASP A 70 2.97 14.06 6.05
N SER A 71 1.88 13.47 5.56
CA SER A 71 1.94 12.21 4.82
C SER A 71 2.54 12.48 3.43
N LYS A 72 3.65 11.81 3.11
CA LYS A 72 4.44 12.14 1.91
C LYS A 72 5.39 11.02 1.50
N PHE A 73 5.83 11.09 0.25
CA PHE A 73 7.03 10.41 -0.21
C PHE A 73 8.18 11.41 -0.34
N GLY A 74 9.37 10.99 0.08
CA GLY A 74 10.57 11.83 0.08
C GLY A 74 10.45 13.07 0.97
N GLY A 75 11.46 13.94 0.86
CA GLY A 75 11.57 15.16 1.67
C GLY A 75 12.19 14.92 3.04
N THR A 76 11.86 15.77 4.01
CA THR A 76 12.35 15.65 5.39
C THR A 76 11.52 14.63 6.17
N PRO A 77 12.08 13.49 6.60
CA PRO A 77 11.35 12.52 7.41
C PRO A 77 11.07 13.06 8.81
N TYR A 78 9.99 12.63 9.45
CA TYR A 78 9.88 12.69 10.90
C TYR A 78 10.85 11.70 11.53
N ALA A 79 11.58 12.07 12.58
CA ALA A 79 12.33 11.15 13.44
C ALA A 79 12.50 11.80 14.82
N GLU A 80 12.42 11.03 15.89
CA GLU A 80 12.65 11.54 17.25
C GLU A 80 14.07 11.26 17.75
N GLU A 81 14.70 10.25 17.15
CA GLU A 81 16.03 9.78 17.48
C GLU A 81 17.07 10.69 16.80
N ALA A 82 17.84 11.42 17.61
CA ALA A 82 18.86 12.33 17.12
C ALA A 82 20.03 11.62 16.42
N ASP A 83 20.24 10.35 16.73
CA ASP A 83 21.32 9.50 16.22
C ASP A 83 20.82 8.39 15.29
N LEU A 84 19.59 8.51 14.75
CA LEU A 84 19.03 7.53 13.82
C LEU A 84 20.03 7.26 12.67
N PRO A 85 20.56 6.03 12.53
CA PRO A 85 21.61 5.78 11.56
C PRO A 85 21.02 5.78 10.15
N TRP A 86 21.27 6.85 9.39
CA TRP A 86 20.87 6.93 7.98
C TRP A 86 21.83 6.22 7.04
N LYS A 87 23.02 5.86 7.51
CA LYS A 87 23.99 5.10 6.72
C LYS A 87 23.36 3.78 6.30
N GLY A 88 23.31 3.54 4.99
CA GLY A 88 22.71 2.33 4.42
C GLY A 88 21.19 2.39 4.23
N PHE A 89 20.53 3.52 4.53
CA PHE A 89 19.09 3.68 4.34
C PHE A 89 18.73 4.91 3.49
N ARG A 90 17.57 4.85 2.85
CA ARG A 90 16.92 5.93 2.13
C ARG A 90 15.48 6.05 2.61
N PHE A 91 15.06 7.24 3.00
CA PHE A 91 13.68 7.54 3.31
C PHE A 91 12.79 7.33 2.07
N LEU A 92 11.78 6.48 2.21
CA LEU A 92 10.77 6.29 1.17
C LEU A 92 9.62 7.26 1.39
N GLY A 93 8.94 7.16 2.54
CA GLY A 93 7.79 7.99 2.86
C GLY A 93 7.22 7.71 4.23
N GLN A 94 6.18 8.46 4.59
CA GLN A 94 5.51 8.37 5.87
C GLN A 94 4.02 8.66 5.76
N LEU A 95 3.26 8.14 6.72
CA LEU A 95 1.82 8.34 6.90
C LEU A 95 1.58 8.87 8.31
N HIS A 96 0.91 10.01 8.42
CA HIS A 96 0.42 10.54 9.69
C HIS A 96 -1.08 10.27 9.79
N PHE A 97 -1.45 9.22 10.53
CA PHE A 97 -2.83 8.71 10.55
C PHE A 97 -3.86 9.73 11.04
N ALA A 98 -3.48 10.59 12.00
CA ALA A 98 -4.36 11.64 12.51
C ALA A 98 -4.77 12.69 11.46
N ARG A 99 -4.09 12.75 10.31
CA ARG A 99 -4.40 13.68 9.21
C ARG A 99 -5.19 13.03 8.08
N ILE A 100 -5.59 11.76 8.22
CA ILE A 100 -6.32 11.01 7.19
C ILE A 100 -7.75 10.80 7.70
N GLN A 101 -8.71 11.52 7.12
CA GLN A 101 -10.09 11.57 7.63
C GLN A 101 -10.82 10.23 7.47
N ASP A 102 -10.72 9.61 6.29
CA ASP A 102 -11.51 8.42 5.94
C ASP A 102 -10.71 7.12 5.95
N LEU A 103 -9.97 6.86 7.04
CA LEU A 103 -9.30 5.56 7.21
C LEU A 103 -10.30 4.43 7.48
N PRO A 104 -10.05 3.21 6.95
CA PRO A 104 -10.72 1.99 7.39
C PRO A 104 -10.71 1.85 8.92
N PRO A 105 -11.79 1.33 9.52
CA PRO A 105 -11.94 1.25 10.97
C PRO A 105 -10.86 0.44 11.68
N GLU A 106 -10.23 -0.49 10.97
CA GLU A 106 -9.19 -1.37 11.51
C GLU A 106 -7.81 -0.68 11.61
N LEU A 107 -7.60 0.42 10.87
CA LEU A 107 -6.32 1.13 10.87
C LEU A 107 -6.20 2.12 12.03
N PRO A 108 -4.97 2.45 12.49
CA PRO A 108 -4.76 3.40 13.58
C PRO A 108 -5.33 4.78 13.24
N ARG A 109 -5.86 5.48 14.26
CA ARG A 109 -6.38 6.84 14.12
C ARG A 109 -5.37 7.93 14.46
N HIS A 110 -4.28 7.56 15.10
CA HIS A 110 -3.20 8.44 15.53
C HIS A 110 -1.85 7.82 15.19
N GLY A 111 -0.78 8.57 15.41
CA GLY A 111 0.58 8.12 15.17
C GLY A 111 1.08 8.35 13.75
N LEU A 112 2.41 8.23 13.61
CA LEU A 112 3.14 8.40 12.37
C LEU A 112 3.92 7.13 12.07
N PHE A 113 3.61 6.54 10.93
CA PHE A 113 4.30 5.38 10.38
C PHE A 113 5.24 5.85 9.28
N ALA A 114 6.53 5.49 9.36
CA ALA A 114 7.52 5.83 8.35
C ALA A 114 8.24 4.59 7.85
N LEU A 115 8.60 4.63 6.57
CA LEU A 115 9.28 3.55 5.89
C LEU A 115 10.56 4.06 5.25
N ASP A 116 11.66 3.38 5.56
CA ASP A 116 12.97 3.60 4.94
C ASP A 116 13.38 2.33 4.20
N MET A 117 14.09 2.48 3.09
CA MET A 117 14.62 1.41 2.25
C MET A 117 16.12 1.26 2.43
N ALA A 118 16.60 0.04 2.66
CA ALA A 118 18.02 -0.27 2.69
C ALA A 118 18.65 -0.07 1.30
N VAL A 119 19.86 0.48 1.26
CA VAL A 119 20.63 0.70 0.02
C VAL A 119 21.25 -0.61 -0.51
N SER A 120 21.47 -1.57 0.38
CA SER A 120 22.08 -2.87 0.10
C SER A 120 21.69 -3.87 1.18
N GLY A 121 21.44 -5.12 0.80
CA GLY A 121 21.09 -6.20 1.73
C GLY A 121 20.18 -7.24 1.07
N PRO A 122 19.94 -8.39 1.73
CA PRO A 122 18.95 -9.35 1.28
C PRO A 122 17.55 -8.71 1.30
N ALA A 123 16.66 -9.16 0.41
CA ALA A 123 15.30 -8.62 0.27
C ALA A 123 14.50 -8.64 1.60
N SER A 124 14.79 -9.62 2.47
CA SER A 124 14.20 -9.75 3.81
C SER A 124 14.59 -8.65 4.81
N GLN A 125 15.61 -7.83 4.49
CA GLN A 125 16.07 -6.67 5.26
C GLN A 125 16.00 -5.37 4.45
N ALA A 126 15.22 -5.38 3.36
CA ALA A 126 15.17 -4.25 2.42
C ALA A 126 14.52 -2.99 3.03
N PHE A 127 13.87 -3.10 4.20
CA PHE A 127 13.13 -2.00 4.79
C PHE A 127 13.37 -1.85 6.30
N ARG A 128 13.38 -0.60 6.76
CA ARG A 128 13.28 -0.22 8.17
C ARG A 128 11.95 0.49 8.38
N ILE A 129 11.16 -0.05 9.29
CA ILE A 129 9.89 0.53 9.73
C ILE A 129 10.15 1.37 10.98
N ARG A 130 9.50 2.53 11.05
CA ARG A 130 9.53 3.40 12.23
C ARG A 130 8.11 3.79 12.60
N TRP A 131 7.80 3.67 13.88
CA TRP A 131 6.48 3.94 14.43
C TRP A 131 6.57 4.92 15.58
N TYR A 132 5.81 6.00 15.48
CA TYR A 132 5.74 7.04 16.50
C TYR A 132 4.27 7.20 16.90
N PRO A 133 3.82 6.65 18.04
CA PRO A 133 2.43 6.74 18.48
C PRO A 133 1.93 8.18 18.69
N ASP A 134 2.81 9.04 19.22
CA ASP A 134 2.48 10.41 19.63
C ASP A 134 3.43 11.46 18.98
N PRO A 135 3.41 11.59 17.65
CA PRO A 135 4.34 12.42 16.91
C PRO A 135 4.02 13.90 17.13
N SER A 136 5.07 14.69 17.35
CA SER A 136 4.96 16.16 17.42
C SER A 136 6.21 16.83 16.88
N GLU A 137 6.07 18.06 16.38
CA GLU A 137 7.20 18.83 15.87
C GLU A 137 8.27 19.09 16.94
N ALA A 138 7.86 19.31 18.19
CA ALA A 138 8.76 19.55 19.32
C ALA A 138 9.67 18.34 19.63
N ARG A 139 9.19 17.11 19.39
CA ARG A 139 9.95 15.86 19.57
C ARG A 139 10.86 15.54 18.40
N SER A 140 10.69 16.21 17.26
CA SER A 140 11.44 15.92 16.04
C SER A 140 12.92 16.30 16.15
N ARG A 141 13.78 15.43 15.63
CA ARG A 141 15.25 15.53 15.60
C ARG A 141 15.82 15.11 14.24
N SER A 142 15.09 15.32 13.13
CA SER A 142 15.33 14.79 11.77
C SER A 142 16.69 15.10 11.09
N LEU A 143 17.71 15.56 11.80
CA LEU A 143 19.02 15.90 11.24
C LEU A 143 20.08 14.88 11.65
N PRO A 144 20.97 14.46 10.71
CA PRO A 144 21.06 14.89 9.32
C PRO A 144 19.98 14.26 8.40
N LEU A 145 19.61 14.96 7.32
CA LEU A 145 18.59 14.49 6.37
C LEU A 145 19.10 13.31 5.53
N PRO A 146 18.33 12.22 5.41
CA PRO A 146 18.72 11.11 4.54
C PRO A 146 18.53 11.44 3.06
N LEU A 147 19.36 10.79 2.25
CA LEU A 147 18.86 9.69 1.45
C LEU A 147 17.34 9.66 1.07
N CYS A 148 16.78 10.20 -0.02
CA CYS A 148 15.40 9.82 -0.45
C CYS A 148 15.45 8.70 -1.49
N VAL A 149 14.44 7.81 -1.49
CA VAL A 149 14.25 6.77 -2.53
C VAL A 149 13.79 7.42 -3.84
N GLY A 150 12.70 8.19 -3.76
CA GLY A 150 12.19 8.97 -4.88
C GLY A 150 13.06 10.17 -5.23
N ARG A 151 13.03 10.56 -6.50
CA ARG A 151 13.75 11.73 -7.02
C ARG A 151 13.08 13.06 -6.64
N TRP A 152 11.78 13.05 -6.32
CA TRP A 152 11.00 14.23 -5.94
C TRP A 152 10.28 14.01 -4.61
N GLU A 153 9.97 15.12 -3.93
CA GLU A 153 9.02 15.11 -2.81
C GLU A 153 7.60 15.12 -3.40
N ALA A 154 6.73 14.27 -2.84
CA ALA A 154 5.35 14.16 -3.28
C ALA A 154 4.38 14.17 -2.09
N ARG A 155 3.34 14.99 -2.19
CA ARG A 155 2.23 15.07 -1.23
C ARG A 155 1.28 13.92 -1.49
N MET A 156 0.74 13.34 -0.42
CA MET A 156 -0.33 12.36 -0.50
C MET A 156 -1.70 13.03 -0.35
N SER A 157 -2.66 12.60 -1.16
CA SER A 157 -4.08 12.88 -1.02
C SER A 157 -4.83 11.56 -0.88
N PHE A 158 -5.93 11.58 -0.14
CA PHE A 158 -6.62 10.39 0.34
C PHE A 158 -8.07 10.42 -0.13
N ALA A 159 -8.57 9.28 -0.61
CA ALA A 159 -9.97 9.11 -0.99
C ALA A 159 -10.50 7.77 -0.47
N SER A 160 -11.72 7.77 0.05
CA SER A 160 -12.43 6.55 0.41
C SER A 160 -12.56 5.61 -0.80
N GLY A 161 -12.40 4.31 -0.55
CA GLY A 161 -12.55 3.28 -1.56
C GLY A 161 -13.04 1.95 -1.00
N TRP A 162 -13.21 1.01 -1.92
CA TRP A 162 -13.49 -0.39 -1.62
C TRP A 162 -12.54 -1.24 -2.44
N SER A 163 -12.16 -2.38 -1.89
CA SER A 163 -11.37 -3.42 -2.55
C SER A 163 -12.12 -4.75 -2.49
N LEU A 164 -11.83 -5.62 -3.45
CA LEU A 164 -12.23 -7.02 -3.46
C LEU A 164 -11.02 -7.92 -3.21
N PRO A 165 -11.23 -9.17 -2.73
CA PRO A 165 -10.15 -10.13 -2.61
C PRO A 165 -9.62 -10.54 -3.99
N GLY A 166 -8.37 -11.00 -4.05
CA GLY A 166 -7.79 -11.60 -5.25
C GLY A 166 -7.59 -13.11 -5.12
N GLY A 167 -7.07 -13.73 -6.19
CA GLY A 167 -6.62 -15.13 -6.22
C GLY A 167 -7.67 -16.14 -5.74
N ASP A 168 -7.21 -17.15 -4.99
CA ASP A 168 -8.04 -18.23 -4.44
C ASP A 168 -9.30 -17.75 -3.71
N THR A 169 -9.22 -16.61 -3.02
CA THR A 169 -10.37 -16.06 -2.28
C THR A 169 -11.42 -15.50 -3.25
N TRP A 170 -11.01 -14.88 -4.36
CA TRP A 170 -11.92 -14.42 -5.41
C TRP A 170 -12.55 -15.60 -6.16
N GLU A 171 -11.79 -16.67 -6.38
CA GLU A 171 -12.22 -17.85 -7.13
C GLU A 171 -13.02 -18.86 -6.30
N ALA A 172 -12.91 -18.81 -4.97
CA ALA A 172 -13.56 -19.70 -4.01
C ALA A 172 -15.03 -20.04 -4.30
N PRO A 173 -15.94 -19.09 -4.63
CA PRO A 173 -17.34 -19.45 -4.89
C PRO A 173 -17.54 -20.37 -6.10
N LEU A 174 -16.58 -20.39 -7.04
CA LEU A 174 -16.64 -21.08 -8.33
C LEU A 174 -15.59 -22.20 -8.49
N ARG A 175 -14.90 -22.59 -7.41
CA ARG A 175 -13.75 -23.51 -7.45
C ARG A 175 -14.03 -24.85 -8.14
N ASP A 176 -15.25 -25.36 -8.02
CA ASP A 176 -15.67 -26.65 -8.59
C ASP A 176 -16.41 -26.51 -9.93
N GLU A 177 -16.52 -25.30 -10.47
CA GLU A 177 -17.27 -25.01 -11.70
C GLU A 177 -16.38 -25.12 -12.95
N ASP A 178 -17.00 -25.13 -14.13
CA ASP A 178 -16.28 -25.23 -15.39
C ASP A 178 -15.45 -23.98 -15.75
N ALA A 179 -14.44 -24.21 -16.60
CA ALA A 179 -13.47 -23.19 -16.99
C ALA A 179 -14.09 -21.98 -17.71
N GLU A 180 -15.23 -22.13 -18.41
CA GLU A 180 -15.89 -21.01 -19.06
C GLU A 180 -16.45 -20.02 -18.03
N LEU A 181 -17.13 -20.53 -17.01
CA LEU A 181 -17.66 -19.68 -15.94
C LEU A 181 -16.55 -19.02 -15.11
N GLN A 182 -15.48 -19.75 -14.80
CA GLN A 182 -14.32 -19.21 -14.10
C GLN A 182 -13.64 -18.09 -14.90
N ALA A 183 -13.44 -18.29 -16.21
CA ALA A 183 -12.85 -17.25 -17.08
C ALA A 183 -13.72 -15.98 -17.11
N ARG A 184 -15.05 -16.13 -17.27
CA ARG A 184 -15.99 -15.00 -17.26
C ARG A 184 -16.00 -14.24 -15.93
N TRP A 185 -15.86 -14.95 -14.83
CA TRP A 185 -15.76 -14.37 -13.49
C TRP A 185 -14.46 -13.59 -13.29
N ASN A 186 -13.34 -14.14 -13.73
CA ASN A 186 -12.02 -13.49 -13.61
C ASN A 186 -11.86 -12.30 -14.57
N ASP A 187 -12.53 -12.33 -15.73
CA ASP A 187 -12.58 -11.20 -16.67
C ASP A 187 -13.49 -10.06 -16.16
N TRP A 188 -14.36 -10.32 -15.18
CA TRP A 188 -15.26 -9.31 -14.65
C TRP A 188 -14.54 -8.40 -13.65
N ALA A 189 -14.33 -7.14 -14.06
CA ALA A 189 -13.84 -6.07 -13.21
C ALA A 189 -15.01 -5.20 -12.70
N PRO A 190 -15.55 -5.46 -11.50
CA PRO A 190 -16.65 -4.66 -10.96
C PRO A 190 -16.24 -3.21 -10.74
N GLU A 191 -17.09 -2.30 -11.20
CA GLU A 191 -16.86 -0.86 -11.12
C GLU A 191 -16.71 -0.42 -9.65
N GLY A 192 -15.67 0.37 -9.38
CA GLY A 192 -15.42 0.96 -8.05
C GLY A 192 -14.52 0.16 -7.10
N PHE A 193 -14.17 -1.09 -7.42
CA PHE A 193 -13.48 -1.99 -6.48
C PHE A 193 -11.99 -2.28 -6.78
N LEU A 194 -11.49 -1.91 -7.96
CA LEU A 194 -10.13 -2.24 -8.42
C LEU A 194 -9.43 -1.04 -9.07
N GLN A 195 -9.75 0.18 -8.64
CA GLN A 195 -9.24 1.41 -9.26
C GLN A 195 -7.70 1.49 -9.21
N ASP A 196 -7.09 0.89 -8.20
CA ASP A 196 -5.64 0.87 -8.02
C ASP A 196 -4.94 -0.22 -8.82
N GLU A 197 -5.67 -1.16 -9.39
CA GLU A 197 -5.14 -2.23 -10.25
C GLU A 197 -5.26 -1.86 -11.73
N GLN A 198 -6.26 -1.04 -12.08
CA GLN A 198 -6.49 -0.55 -13.44
C GLN A 198 -5.64 0.68 -13.80
N GLY A 199 -5.04 1.34 -12.80
CA GLY A 199 -4.36 2.63 -12.95
C GLY A 199 -2.93 2.62 -12.41
N THR A 200 -2.11 3.46 -13.01
CA THR A 200 -0.71 3.64 -12.60
C THR A 200 -0.60 4.65 -11.45
N GLY A 201 0.22 4.38 -10.44
CA GLY A 201 0.50 5.34 -9.38
C GLY A 201 -0.54 5.49 -8.27
N LEU A 202 -1.52 4.59 -8.17
CA LEU A 202 -2.45 4.55 -7.03
C LEU A 202 -1.94 3.57 -5.96
N HIS A 203 -1.89 4.04 -4.72
CA HIS A 203 -1.55 3.24 -3.54
C HIS A 203 -2.82 2.99 -2.71
N ARG A 204 -2.76 2.06 -1.76
CA ARG A 204 -3.93 1.67 -0.96
C ARG A 204 -3.57 1.47 0.51
N LEU A 205 -4.38 2.01 1.42
CA LEU A 205 -4.35 1.71 2.84
C LEU A 205 -5.51 0.78 3.19
N GLY A 206 -5.24 -0.27 3.96
CA GLY A 206 -6.26 -1.27 4.31
C GLY A 206 -6.77 -2.03 3.08
N GLY A 207 -7.99 -2.55 3.19
CA GLY A 207 -8.61 -3.37 2.16
C GLY A 207 -8.05 -4.79 2.11
N HIS A 208 -8.35 -5.47 1.00
CA HIS A 208 -7.74 -6.75 0.65
C HIS A 208 -6.34 -6.56 0.07
N ARG A 209 -5.60 -7.66 -0.05
CA ARG A 209 -4.41 -7.70 -0.90
C ARG A 209 -4.86 -7.84 -2.34
N SER A 210 -4.00 -7.44 -3.27
CA SER A 210 -4.21 -7.76 -4.68
C SER A 210 -3.62 -9.15 -4.97
N GLY A 211 -4.03 -9.76 -6.08
CA GLY A 211 -3.67 -11.14 -6.44
C GLY A 211 -2.15 -11.42 -6.40
N GLY A 212 -1.79 -12.69 -6.14
CA GLY A 212 -0.40 -13.17 -6.06
C GLY A 212 0.24 -13.18 -4.66
N LEU A 213 -0.39 -12.61 -3.63
CA LEU A 213 0.02 -12.77 -2.21
C LEU A 213 -1.05 -13.40 -1.31
N ASP A 214 -2.27 -13.58 -1.83
CA ASP A 214 -3.32 -14.35 -1.15
C ASP A 214 -3.12 -15.87 -1.32
N GLU A 215 -2.12 -16.28 -2.12
CA GLU A 215 -1.67 -17.67 -2.25
C GLU A 215 -0.79 -18.05 -1.04
N GLU A 216 -1.11 -19.17 -0.38
CA GLU A 216 -0.57 -19.59 0.93
C GLU A 216 0.97 -19.70 1.04
N ASP A 217 1.71 -19.58 -0.07
CA ASP A 217 3.11 -19.98 -0.16
C ASP A 217 4.17 -18.87 0.00
N ALA A 218 3.80 -17.58 0.02
CA ALA A 218 4.83 -16.54 -0.18
C ALA A 218 5.54 -16.03 1.09
N SER A 219 5.00 -16.20 2.31
CA SER A 219 5.73 -15.72 3.52
C SER A 219 5.12 -16.20 4.84
N ARG A 220 5.58 -17.34 5.36
CA ARG A 220 5.40 -17.71 6.77
C ARG A 220 6.51 -17.05 7.63
N PRO A 221 6.18 -16.13 8.54
CA PRO A 221 7.11 -15.63 9.55
C PRO A 221 7.35 -16.66 10.69
N PRO A 222 8.32 -16.40 11.58
CA PRO A 222 8.69 -17.29 12.67
C PRO A 222 7.56 -17.60 13.68
N SER A 223 6.50 -16.80 13.71
CA SER A 223 5.34 -16.92 14.62
C SER A 223 4.30 -17.95 14.18
N GLY A 224 4.52 -18.67 13.07
CA GLY A 224 3.66 -19.78 12.63
C GLY A 224 2.39 -19.37 11.87
N HIS A 225 2.02 -18.09 11.87
CA HIS A 225 0.94 -17.52 11.07
C HIS A 225 1.49 -16.40 10.18
N ALA A 226 0.98 -16.26 8.95
CA ALA A 226 1.31 -15.13 8.09
C ALA A 226 0.70 -13.83 8.68
N PRO A 227 1.34 -12.65 8.54
CA PRO A 227 0.64 -11.41 8.83
C PRO A 227 -0.55 -11.34 7.87
N ASP A 228 -1.73 -10.97 8.36
CA ASP A 228 -3.00 -11.06 7.60
C ASP A 228 -3.55 -9.70 7.18
N VAL A 229 -3.16 -8.60 7.84
CA VAL A 229 -3.71 -7.27 7.56
C VAL A 229 -2.78 -6.45 6.69
N GLN A 230 -3.29 -5.89 5.60
CA GLN A 230 -2.60 -4.90 4.79
C GLN A 230 -2.68 -3.52 5.45
N LEU A 231 -1.56 -2.94 5.84
CA LEU A 231 -1.48 -1.54 6.26
C LEU A 231 -1.38 -0.61 5.06
N TRP A 232 -0.44 -0.90 4.15
CA TRP A 232 -0.13 -0.04 3.03
C TRP A 232 0.39 -0.86 1.84
N ARG A 233 -0.31 -0.81 0.72
CA ARG A 233 0.18 -1.24 -0.59
C ARG A 233 0.77 -0.04 -1.32
N ILE A 234 2.03 -0.12 -1.69
CA ILE A 234 2.80 0.91 -2.39
C ILE A 234 3.06 0.45 -3.82
N ASN A 235 2.43 1.11 -4.79
CA ASN A 235 2.73 0.96 -6.21
C ASN A 235 3.96 1.80 -6.61
N TYR A 236 4.44 1.68 -7.85
CA TYR A 236 5.37 2.66 -8.41
C TYR A 236 4.75 4.05 -8.44
N ASP A 237 5.57 5.10 -8.37
CA ASP A 237 5.08 6.47 -8.20
C ASP A 237 5.86 7.44 -9.10
N ASN A 238 5.21 7.89 -10.18
CA ASN A 238 5.78 8.88 -11.10
C ASN A 238 5.95 10.28 -10.46
N PRO A 239 4.96 10.81 -9.71
CA PRO A 239 5.11 12.06 -8.97
C PRO A 239 6.36 12.13 -8.08
N ALA A 240 6.59 11.12 -7.24
CA ALA A 240 7.75 10.96 -6.35
C ALA A 240 9.00 10.46 -7.10
N GLY A 241 8.81 9.79 -8.23
CA GLY A 241 9.87 9.32 -9.12
C GLY A 241 10.64 8.12 -8.57
N PHE A 242 9.94 7.10 -8.11
CA PHE A 242 10.50 5.78 -7.82
C PHE A 242 9.68 4.66 -8.50
N HIS A 243 10.32 3.53 -8.77
CA HIS A 243 9.71 2.36 -9.40
C HIS A 243 10.22 1.06 -8.76
N TRP A 244 9.40 0.02 -8.79
CA TRP A 244 9.69 -1.31 -8.22
C TRP A 244 9.79 -2.41 -9.30
N GLY A 245 10.01 -2.03 -10.56
CA GLY A 245 9.86 -2.95 -11.69
C GLY A 245 8.38 -3.28 -11.90
N THR A 246 8.06 -4.56 -12.02
CA THR A 246 6.69 -5.08 -12.15
C THR A 246 6.05 -5.39 -10.80
N ASN A 247 6.59 -4.92 -9.67
CA ASN A 247 6.16 -5.38 -8.35
C ASN A 247 5.33 -4.34 -7.60
N TRP A 248 4.39 -4.82 -6.80
CA TRP A 248 3.80 -4.07 -5.69
C TRP A 248 4.57 -4.35 -4.40
N VAL A 249 4.72 -3.32 -3.56
CA VAL A 249 5.27 -3.45 -2.21
C VAL A 249 4.13 -3.41 -1.20
N TYR A 250 4.13 -4.33 -0.24
CA TYR A 250 3.10 -4.46 0.77
C TYR A 250 3.70 -4.34 2.15
N VAL A 251 3.09 -3.50 2.98
CA VAL A 251 3.31 -3.45 4.41
C VAL A 251 2.18 -4.24 5.07
N LEU A 252 2.53 -5.37 5.68
CA LEU A 252 1.62 -6.30 6.33
C LEU A 252 1.85 -6.31 7.84
N ILE A 253 0.80 -6.55 8.62
CA ILE A 253 0.89 -6.65 10.07
C ILE A 253 -0.01 -7.76 10.60
N HIS A 254 0.40 -8.37 11.71
CA HIS A 254 -0.47 -9.27 12.45
C HIS A 254 -1.65 -8.51 13.07
N PRO A 255 -2.87 -9.08 13.06
CA PRO A 255 -4.03 -8.47 13.69
C PRO A 255 -3.79 -8.11 15.18
N GLU A 256 -3.08 -8.97 15.91
CA GLU A 256 -2.75 -8.75 17.33
C GLU A 256 -1.81 -7.56 17.55
N ASP A 257 -0.79 -7.41 16.69
CA ASP A 257 0.15 -6.29 16.74
C ASP A 257 -0.54 -4.98 16.33
N LEU A 258 -1.44 -5.03 15.36
CA LEU A 258 -2.28 -3.89 14.97
C LEU A 258 -3.20 -3.46 16.13
N ALA A 259 -3.91 -4.41 16.74
CA ALA A 259 -4.79 -4.14 17.87
C ALA A 259 -4.04 -3.59 19.09
N ALA A 260 -2.80 -4.04 19.31
CA ALA A 260 -1.92 -3.54 20.36
C ALA A 260 -1.19 -2.23 20.00
N GLY A 261 -1.37 -1.69 18.79
CA GLY A 261 -0.70 -0.47 18.34
C GLY A 261 0.82 -0.61 18.14
N ARG A 262 1.32 -1.83 17.89
CA ARG A 262 2.75 -2.16 17.71
C ARG A 262 3.15 -2.19 16.24
N LEU A 263 3.00 -1.06 15.55
CA LEU A 263 3.21 -0.99 14.10
C LEU A 263 4.67 -1.14 13.67
N GLU A 264 5.63 -0.97 14.59
CA GLU A 264 7.04 -1.28 14.39
C GLU A 264 7.29 -2.76 14.05
N ARG A 265 6.33 -3.64 14.34
CA ARG A 265 6.38 -5.09 14.04
C ARG A 265 5.79 -5.46 12.69
N ALA A 266 5.38 -4.48 11.88
CA ALA A 266 4.95 -4.75 10.52
C ALA A 266 6.09 -5.36 9.69
N VAL A 267 5.72 -6.06 8.61
CA VAL A 267 6.62 -6.74 7.69
C VAL A 267 6.41 -6.16 6.30
N VAL A 268 7.50 -5.98 5.55
CA VAL A 268 7.41 -5.56 4.15
C VAL A 268 7.68 -6.74 3.24
N THR A 269 6.80 -6.96 2.28
CA THR A 269 6.95 -7.97 1.23
C THR A 269 6.66 -7.36 -0.14
N SER A 270 6.92 -8.10 -1.20
CA SER A 270 6.61 -7.68 -2.58
C SER A 270 5.99 -8.84 -3.36
N ALA A 271 5.04 -8.52 -4.23
CA ALA A 271 4.53 -9.44 -5.24
C ALA A 271 4.62 -8.83 -6.62
N ASN A 272 4.60 -9.68 -7.63
CA ASN A 272 4.41 -9.25 -9.01
C ASN A 272 3.01 -8.64 -9.13
N ALA A 273 2.94 -7.51 -9.83
CA ALA A 273 1.73 -6.81 -10.24
C ALA A 273 1.13 -7.41 -11.50
#